data_AF-A0A6N2N474-F1
#
_entry.id   AF-A0A6N2N474-F1
#
_cell.length_a   1.000
_cell.length_b   1.000
_cell.length_c   1.000
_cell.angle_alpha   90.00
_cell.angle_beta   90.00
_cell.angle_gamma   90.00
#
_symmetry.space_group_name_H-M   'P 1'
#
loop_
_entity.id
_entity.type
_entity.pdbx_description
1 polymer ?
#
loop_
_entity_poly.entity_id
_entity_poly.type
_entity_poly.pdbx_seq_one_letter_code
_entity_poly.pdbx_strand_id
1 'polypeptide(L)'
;MGPLDLGEAHESTVVHLRETPCRGPVHPRISRGPAALEPEEIIFTIIDYLNDDPFSKKSFSLTCKALYSIESHHRKTLKPLRAELLSRTLHRYPHIEHLDLTLCPRIEDIMLNVVSLACKDALCSINLSRSRFFTNIGLSSLVSSCFNLVEIDLSNGVELNDLAAAAIAEAKNLEKLWLSRCKLITDMGIGCVVVGCRKLRLICLKWCLKLLALKCKEFRSLDLSYLQITEKCLPSILQLQHLEDLVLEGCLGIDDNASLLSNRVASHSSHVGLSSLINGAENLRELTLAYGPAITEDLAKCLHTFSGLRSVKFDGCLVKCSGVRAIGRWPRSLKELSFSKCSGVEDDSLSFLVRAHKELTKLDITCCRKITYDSVDSITSSCRSLTSVRMESCSLNPCRSNSTTSLTLFGTNDCSNVYQMMFIAGTETTANTLEWAMALLLNHPKVMLKVKAEIDEHVGHGRLLNESDTAKLPYLGCVITETLRLYPPAPLLLPHLSSEACTAGGFDIPQGTMLVVNAWTMHRDPKLWEEPDEFKPERFLGGSGEREGFKYIPFGTGRRVCPGAGMGLQIVSLALGALIQCFEWDTIGAVEDMSQGSGITLFKAKPLEASCSPRRDLIALLSHL
;
A
#
# COMPACT_ATOMS: atom_id res chain seq x y z
N MET A 1 -2.51 -32.10 -65.06
CA MET A 1 -3.76 -32.62 -64.45
C MET A 1 -3.50 -32.73 -62.97
N GLY A 2 -4.21 -31.97 -62.12
CA GLY A 2 -4.20 -32.20 -60.66
C GLY A 2 -5.09 -33.39 -60.27
N PRO A 3 -5.47 -33.57 -58.99
CA PRO A 3 -5.03 -32.90 -57.75
C PRO A 3 -4.54 -33.92 -56.69
N LEU A 4 -4.17 -33.47 -55.48
CA LEU A 4 -4.08 -34.19 -54.17
C LEU A 4 -3.31 -33.24 -53.22
N ASP A 5 -3.63 -32.94 -51.97
CA ASP A 5 -4.79 -33.04 -51.08
C ASP A 5 -4.38 -32.15 -49.89
N LEU A 6 -5.26 -31.26 -49.40
CA LEU A 6 -4.94 -30.32 -48.32
C LEU A 6 -5.42 -30.91 -46.99
N GLY A 7 -4.47 -31.35 -46.16
CA GLY A 7 -4.69 -31.62 -44.75
C GLY A 7 -3.90 -30.62 -43.90
N GLU A 8 -4.56 -29.56 -43.43
CA GLU A 8 -4.03 -28.67 -42.40
C GLU A 8 -4.27 -29.30 -41.02
N ALA A 9 -3.18 -29.52 -40.27
CA ALA A 9 -3.22 -29.80 -38.84
C ALA A 9 -2.67 -28.57 -38.10
N HIS A 10 -3.52 -27.93 -37.29
CA HIS A 10 -3.14 -26.87 -36.36
C HIS A 10 -2.30 -27.44 -35.22
N GLU A 11 -1.10 -26.90 -35.01
CA GLU A 11 -0.18 -27.33 -33.96
C GLU A 11 -0.27 -26.39 -32.74
N SER A 12 -0.87 -26.89 -31.66
CA SER A 12 -0.84 -26.28 -30.32
C SER A 12 0.53 -26.52 -29.69
N THR A 13 1.27 -25.47 -29.35
CA THR A 13 2.66 -25.64 -28.88
C THR A 13 2.77 -25.91 -27.37
N VAL A 14 3.31 -27.08 -27.03
CA VAL A 14 3.98 -27.39 -25.76
C VAL A 14 5.50 -27.24 -26.01
N VAL A 15 6.20 -26.37 -25.26
CA VAL A 15 7.64 -26.13 -25.48
C VAL A 15 8.51 -26.79 -24.40
N HIS A 16 9.35 -27.73 -24.84
CA HIS A 16 10.59 -28.15 -24.18
C HIS A 16 11.75 -27.96 -25.17
N LEU A 17 12.85 -27.30 -24.78
CA LEU A 17 14.07 -27.25 -25.60
C LEU A 17 15.35 -27.41 -24.74
N ARG A 18 16.10 -28.48 -25.03
CA ARG A 18 17.53 -28.69 -24.70
C ARG A 18 18.37 -28.18 -25.87
N GLU A 19 19.48 -27.50 -25.59
CA GLU A 19 20.49 -27.06 -26.57
C GLU A 19 21.75 -27.95 -26.56
N THR A 20 22.40 -28.11 -27.72
CA THR A 20 23.83 -28.44 -27.90
C THR A 20 24.42 -27.70 -29.12
N PRO A 21 25.76 -27.51 -29.22
CA PRO A 21 26.37 -26.24 -29.65
C PRO A 21 27.22 -26.30 -30.94
N CYS A 22 27.64 -25.13 -31.44
CA CYS A 22 28.75 -24.97 -32.40
C CYS A 22 29.71 -23.82 -31.98
N ARG A 23 31.03 -24.04 -32.14
CA ARG A 23 32.15 -23.16 -31.70
C ARG A 23 32.88 -22.48 -32.87
N GLY A 24 33.27 -21.20 -32.65
CA GLY A 24 34.57 -20.56 -32.99
C GLY A 24 34.74 -19.86 -34.37
N PRO A 25 35.76 -18.98 -34.59
CA PRO A 25 36.76 -18.38 -33.66
C PRO A 25 36.94 -16.82 -33.76
N VAL A 26 37.85 -16.28 -32.93
CA VAL A 26 38.19 -14.88 -32.57
C VAL A 26 39.36 -14.29 -33.39
N HIS A 27 39.46 -12.95 -33.59
CA HIS A 27 40.73 -12.19 -33.84
C HIS A 27 40.61 -10.62 -33.72
N PRO A 28 41.69 -9.78 -33.66
CA PRO A 28 42.12 -9.06 -32.44
C PRO A 28 42.20 -7.49 -32.46
N ARG A 29 42.66 -6.95 -31.31
CA ARG A 29 42.82 -5.57 -30.75
C ARG A 29 43.29 -4.39 -31.64
N ILE A 30 42.81 -3.18 -31.30
CA ILE A 30 43.42 -1.87 -31.63
C ILE A 30 43.73 -1.07 -30.33
N SER A 31 44.79 -0.26 -30.41
CA SER A 31 45.62 0.43 -29.41
C SER A 31 44.98 1.52 -28.53
N ARG A 32 45.57 1.73 -27.34
CA ARG A 32 45.17 2.64 -26.23
C ARG A 32 45.76 4.05 -26.27
N GLY A 33 44.96 5.01 -25.79
CA GLY A 33 45.33 6.27 -25.10
C GLY A 33 44.12 7.24 -25.01
N PRO A 34 44.06 8.24 -24.10
CA PRO A 34 44.45 8.30 -22.69
C PRO A 34 43.26 8.00 -21.75
N ALA A 35 43.48 7.23 -20.67
CA ALA A 35 42.45 6.76 -19.72
C ALA A 35 41.16 6.23 -20.38
N ALA A 36 41.30 5.32 -21.34
CA ALA A 36 40.15 4.64 -21.95
C ALA A 36 39.50 3.74 -20.89
N LEU A 37 38.36 4.16 -20.35
CA LEU A 37 37.45 3.31 -19.57
C LEU A 37 37.19 2.04 -20.40
N GLU A 38 37.32 0.88 -19.77
CA GLU A 38 37.07 -0.39 -20.47
C GLU A 38 35.59 -0.43 -20.90
N PRO A 39 35.23 -1.14 -21.99
CA PRO A 39 33.85 -1.14 -22.50
C PRO A 39 32.79 -1.50 -21.45
N GLU A 40 33.15 -2.31 -20.44
CA GLU A 40 32.29 -2.70 -19.33
C GLU A 40 31.99 -1.55 -18.35
N GLU A 41 32.94 -0.64 -18.09
CA GLU A 41 32.73 0.49 -17.17
C GLU A 41 31.74 1.51 -17.75
N ILE A 42 31.80 1.73 -19.06
CA ILE A 42 30.83 2.55 -19.79
C ILE A 42 29.45 1.90 -19.71
N ILE A 43 29.36 0.58 -19.88
CA ILE A 43 28.09 -0.15 -19.80
C ILE A 43 27.53 -0.12 -18.37
N PHE A 44 28.35 -0.25 -17.33
CA PHE A 44 27.90 -0.08 -15.94
C PHE A 44 27.35 1.33 -15.71
N THR A 45 28.04 2.36 -16.18
CA THR A 45 27.56 3.74 -16.11
C THR A 45 26.19 3.89 -16.80
N ILE A 46 26.00 3.29 -17.98
CA ILE A 46 24.70 3.26 -18.66
C ILE A 46 23.64 2.55 -17.82
N ILE A 47 23.95 1.38 -17.25
CA ILE A 47 23.02 0.63 -16.40
C ILE A 47 22.66 1.43 -15.14
N ASP A 48 23.59 2.20 -14.59
CA ASP A 48 23.34 3.08 -13.44
C ASP A 48 22.33 4.17 -13.77
N TYR A 49 22.42 4.79 -14.95
CA TYR A 49 21.40 5.74 -15.42
C TYR A 49 20.02 5.10 -15.65
N LEU A 50 19.97 3.78 -15.91
CA LEU A 50 18.73 3.03 -16.12
C LEU A 50 18.12 2.49 -14.81
N ASN A 51 18.74 2.69 -13.64
CA ASN A 51 18.24 2.12 -12.38
C ASN A 51 16.86 2.66 -11.97
N ASP A 52 16.49 3.87 -12.38
CA ASP A 52 15.19 4.48 -12.07
C ASP A 52 14.05 3.92 -12.94
N ASP A 53 14.36 3.17 -14.01
CA ASP A 53 13.38 2.48 -14.85
C ASP A 53 13.71 0.97 -15.02
N PRO A 54 13.09 0.10 -14.21
CA PRO A 54 13.28 -1.34 -14.27
C PRO A 54 12.96 -1.96 -15.64
N PHE A 55 12.05 -1.35 -16.41
CA PHE A 55 11.67 -1.85 -17.73
C PHE A 55 12.78 -1.59 -18.75
N SER A 56 13.29 -0.35 -18.83
CA SER A 56 14.42 -0.03 -19.71
C SER A 56 15.67 -0.84 -19.37
N LYS A 57 15.96 -1.05 -18.08
CA LYS A 57 17.09 -1.89 -17.65
C LYS A 57 16.95 -3.35 -18.11
N LYS A 58 15.73 -3.90 -18.06
CA LYS A 58 15.44 -5.26 -18.54
C LYS A 58 15.51 -5.35 -20.06
N SER A 59 14.95 -4.38 -20.77
CA SER A 59 15.03 -4.31 -22.24
C SER A 59 16.49 -4.19 -22.71
N PHE A 60 17.29 -3.37 -22.03
CA PHE A 60 18.73 -3.22 -22.28
C PHE A 60 19.48 -4.55 -22.11
N SER A 61 19.21 -5.31 -21.04
CA SER A 61 19.88 -6.59 -20.81
C SER A 61 19.46 -7.68 -21.79
N LEU A 62 18.27 -7.60 -22.39
CA LEU A 62 17.77 -8.58 -23.37
C LEU A 62 18.26 -8.35 -24.81
N THR A 63 18.95 -7.23 -25.08
CA THR A 63 19.46 -6.91 -26.43
C THR A 63 20.49 -7.93 -26.94
N CYS A 64 21.39 -8.43 -26.09
CA CYS A 64 22.35 -9.48 -26.46
C CYS A 64 22.89 -10.23 -25.24
N LYS A 65 23.49 -11.41 -25.47
CA LYS A 65 24.06 -12.26 -24.41
C LYS A 65 25.14 -11.56 -23.57
N ALA A 66 25.92 -10.66 -24.17
CA ALA A 66 26.96 -9.91 -23.46
C ALA A 66 26.35 -8.91 -22.47
N LEU A 67 25.38 -8.10 -22.91
CA LEU A 67 24.68 -7.13 -22.04
C LEU A 67 23.84 -7.83 -20.97
N TYR A 68 23.25 -8.98 -21.30
CA TYR A 68 22.59 -9.84 -20.34
C TYR A 68 23.55 -10.30 -19.22
N SER A 69 24.76 -10.71 -19.58
CA SER A 69 25.78 -11.15 -18.61
C SER A 69 26.31 -9.99 -17.77
N ILE A 70 26.58 -8.83 -18.39
CA ILE A 70 27.09 -7.64 -17.71
C ILE A 70 26.05 -7.11 -16.71
N GLU A 71 24.77 -7.03 -17.10
CA GLU A 71 23.69 -6.63 -16.18
C GLU A 71 23.58 -7.59 -14.99
N SER A 72 23.77 -8.89 -15.23
CA SER A 72 23.75 -9.91 -14.19
C SER A 72 24.83 -9.68 -13.12
N HIS A 73 26.02 -9.28 -13.52
CA HIS A 73 27.13 -8.96 -12.61
C HIS A 73 26.96 -7.59 -11.94
N HIS A 74 26.33 -6.64 -12.63
CA HIS A 74 26.09 -5.30 -12.12
C HIS A 74 25.01 -5.26 -11.03
N ARG A 75 24.02 -6.16 -11.07
CA ARG A 75 22.87 -6.14 -10.17
C ARG A 75 23.26 -6.33 -8.70
N LYS A 76 22.87 -5.38 -7.86
CA LYS A 76 23.08 -5.39 -6.40
C LYS A 76 21.83 -5.71 -5.59
N THR A 77 20.65 -5.42 -6.12
CA THR A 77 19.36 -5.61 -5.42
C THR A 77 18.50 -6.65 -6.12
N LEU A 78 17.91 -7.54 -5.34
CA LEU A 78 17.03 -8.61 -5.84
C LEU A 78 15.78 -8.75 -4.98
N LYS A 79 14.61 -8.87 -5.63
CA LYS A 79 13.32 -9.14 -4.99
C LYS A 79 12.61 -10.34 -5.63
N PRO A 80 12.95 -11.57 -5.23
CA PRO A 80 12.37 -12.79 -5.81
C PRO A 80 10.89 -12.94 -5.46
N LEU A 81 10.11 -13.43 -6.43
CA LEU A 81 8.68 -13.74 -6.25
C LEU A 81 8.43 -15.19 -5.82
N ARG A 82 9.40 -16.08 -6.07
CA ARG A 82 9.26 -17.52 -5.86
C ARG A 82 10.50 -18.10 -5.20
N ALA A 83 10.30 -18.73 -4.04
CA ALA A 83 11.38 -19.33 -3.26
C ALA A 83 12.06 -20.50 -4.01
N GLU A 84 11.31 -21.30 -4.79
CA GLU A 84 11.87 -22.47 -5.50
C GLU A 84 12.97 -22.10 -6.52
N LEU A 85 12.93 -20.87 -7.04
CA LEU A 85 13.88 -20.38 -8.04
C LEU A 85 15.06 -19.64 -7.42
N LEU A 86 15.08 -19.46 -6.09
CA LEU A 86 16.05 -18.61 -5.42
C LEU A 86 17.48 -19.07 -5.68
N SER A 87 17.78 -20.37 -5.52
CA SER A 87 19.11 -20.93 -5.78
C SER A 87 19.64 -20.61 -7.19
N ARG A 88 18.81 -20.82 -8.23
CA ARG A 88 19.16 -20.50 -9.62
C ARG A 88 19.34 -19.01 -9.83
N THR A 89 18.52 -18.21 -9.16
CA THR A 89 18.54 -16.75 -9.27
C THR A 89 19.81 -16.17 -8.63
N LEU A 90 20.20 -16.66 -7.45
CA LEU A 90 21.42 -16.23 -6.77
C LEU A 90 22.68 -16.67 -7.52
N HIS A 91 22.69 -17.85 -8.15
CA HIS A 91 23.79 -18.24 -9.04
C HIS A 91 23.90 -17.30 -10.26
N ARG A 92 22.77 -16.78 -10.76
CA ARG A 92 22.77 -15.85 -11.88
C ARG A 92 23.30 -14.47 -11.47
N TYR A 93 22.94 -13.97 -10.30
CA TYR A 93 23.33 -12.65 -9.81
C TYR A 93 24.34 -12.80 -8.65
N PRO A 94 25.65 -12.92 -8.93
CA PRO A 94 26.65 -13.27 -7.91
C PRO A 94 27.01 -12.14 -6.95
N HIS A 95 26.68 -10.88 -7.28
CA HIS A 95 27.09 -9.69 -6.51
C HIS A 95 25.93 -9.00 -5.79
N ILE A 96 24.91 -9.76 -5.38
CA ILE A 96 23.77 -9.23 -4.62
C ILE A 96 24.22 -8.76 -3.23
N GLU A 97 23.92 -7.50 -2.94
CA GLU A 97 24.14 -6.83 -1.65
C GLU A 97 22.83 -6.66 -0.88
N HIS A 98 21.69 -6.52 -1.57
CA HIS A 98 20.38 -6.28 -0.97
C HIS A 98 19.37 -7.32 -1.44
N LEU A 99 18.87 -8.16 -0.52
CA LEU A 99 17.92 -9.22 -0.84
C LEU A 99 16.58 -9.01 -0.13
N ASP A 100 15.52 -8.80 -0.90
CA ASP A 100 14.16 -8.65 -0.41
C ASP A 100 13.33 -9.91 -0.70
N LEU A 101 13.01 -10.67 0.36
CA LEU A 101 12.22 -11.90 0.30
C LEU A 101 10.77 -11.70 0.78
N THR A 102 10.30 -10.46 0.88
CA THR A 102 8.94 -10.17 1.39
C THR A 102 7.81 -10.78 0.57
N LEU A 103 8.07 -11.07 -0.71
CA LEU A 103 7.13 -11.72 -1.62
C LEU A 103 7.26 -13.24 -1.64
N CYS A 104 8.19 -13.79 -0.86
CA CYS A 104 8.39 -15.22 -0.69
C CYS A 104 7.84 -15.66 0.69
N PRO A 105 6.59 -16.16 0.76
CA PRO A 105 5.93 -16.45 2.05
C PRO A 105 6.53 -17.66 2.78
N ARG A 106 7.17 -18.57 2.05
CA ARG A 106 7.77 -19.80 2.58
C ARG A 106 9.27 -19.83 2.33
N ILE A 107 10.04 -19.53 3.37
CA ILE A 107 11.51 -19.57 3.38
C ILE A 107 11.91 -20.47 4.56
N GLU A 108 12.32 -21.69 4.26
CA GLU A 108 12.79 -22.65 5.27
C GLU A 108 14.28 -22.43 5.58
N ASP A 109 14.78 -22.99 6.67
CA ASP A 109 16.19 -22.86 7.10
C ASP A 109 17.19 -23.30 6.01
N ILE A 110 16.84 -24.33 5.23
CA ILE A 110 17.64 -24.80 4.09
C ILE A 110 17.80 -23.68 3.06
N MET A 111 16.75 -22.91 2.81
CA MET A 111 16.79 -21.82 1.85
C MET A 111 17.62 -20.64 2.36
N LEU A 112 17.54 -20.32 3.65
CA LEU A 112 18.44 -19.32 4.26
C LEU A 112 19.90 -19.77 4.19
N ASN A 113 20.17 -21.06 4.34
CA ASN A 113 21.52 -21.60 4.17
C ASN A 113 22.00 -21.52 2.71
N VAL A 114 21.11 -21.66 1.73
CA VAL A 114 21.46 -21.41 0.32
C VAL A 114 21.81 -19.93 0.10
N VAL A 115 21.03 -19.01 0.67
CA VAL A 115 21.33 -17.58 0.63
C VAL A 115 22.67 -17.28 1.28
N SER A 116 22.93 -17.84 2.46
CA SER A 116 24.14 -17.60 3.25
C SER A 116 25.40 -18.05 2.51
N LEU A 117 25.34 -19.16 1.79
CA LEU A 117 26.44 -19.67 0.98
C LEU A 117 26.61 -18.88 -0.33
N ALA A 118 25.52 -18.51 -1.00
CA ALA A 118 25.59 -17.84 -2.30
C ALA A 118 26.01 -16.37 -2.19
N CYS A 119 25.64 -15.68 -1.12
CA CYS A 119 25.86 -14.24 -0.95
C CYS A 119 26.81 -13.90 0.21
N LYS A 120 27.61 -14.88 0.66
CA LYS A 120 28.48 -14.79 1.85
C LYS A 120 29.30 -13.50 1.94
N ASP A 121 29.94 -13.12 0.83
CA ASP A 121 30.92 -12.03 0.83
C ASP A 121 30.32 -10.66 0.45
N ALA A 122 29.08 -10.63 -0.06
CA ALA A 122 28.47 -9.40 -0.60
C ALA A 122 27.22 -8.94 0.16
N LEU A 123 26.49 -9.83 0.84
CA LEU A 123 25.19 -9.48 1.40
C LEU A 123 25.31 -8.44 2.53
N CYS A 124 24.72 -7.28 2.30
CA CYS A 124 24.68 -6.12 3.21
C CYS A 124 23.31 -5.95 3.87
N SER A 125 22.21 -6.26 3.17
CA SER A 125 20.87 -6.24 3.74
C SER A 125 20.00 -7.43 3.32
N ILE A 126 19.13 -7.85 4.24
CA ILE A 126 18.10 -8.83 3.96
C ILE A 126 16.76 -8.42 4.56
N ASN A 127 15.69 -8.52 3.77
CA ASN A 127 14.32 -8.34 4.22
C ASN A 127 13.57 -9.67 4.17
N LEU A 128 13.28 -10.23 5.34
CA LEU A 128 12.49 -11.44 5.53
C LEU A 128 11.10 -11.12 6.09
N SER A 129 10.67 -9.85 6.02
CA SER A 129 9.39 -9.46 6.58
C SER A 129 8.26 -10.20 5.87
N ARG A 130 7.34 -10.78 6.65
CA ARG A 130 6.24 -11.65 6.18
C ARG A 130 6.65 -13.03 5.63
N SER A 131 7.93 -13.34 5.47
CA SER A 131 8.38 -14.71 5.23
C SER A 131 8.20 -15.57 6.50
N ARG A 132 7.90 -16.86 6.33
CA ARG A 132 7.66 -17.81 7.42
C ARG A 132 8.45 -19.10 7.22
N PHE A 133 8.45 -19.96 8.24
CA PHE A 133 9.02 -21.31 8.28
C PHE A 133 10.55 -21.39 8.45
N PHE A 134 11.23 -20.28 8.71
CA PHE A 134 12.62 -20.28 9.19
C PHE A 134 12.66 -20.15 10.71
N THR A 135 13.73 -20.67 11.29
CA THR A 135 13.97 -20.69 12.74
C THR A 135 15.28 -19.97 13.07
N ASN A 136 15.68 -20.02 14.34
CA ASN A 136 16.99 -19.53 14.77
C ASN A 136 18.16 -20.25 14.08
N ILE A 137 17.97 -21.48 13.58
CA ILE A 137 19.02 -22.25 12.91
C ILE A 137 19.37 -21.61 11.56
N GLY A 138 18.37 -21.33 10.73
CA GLY A 138 18.59 -20.66 9.43
C GLY A 138 19.13 -19.24 9.61
N LEU A 139 18.65 -18.50 10.62
CA LEU A 139 19.17 -17.17 10.95
C LEU A 139 20.64 -17.21 11.40
N SER A 140 21.02 -18.16 12.26
CA SER A 140 22.42 -18.31 12.69
C SER A 140 23.32 -18.69 11.53
N SER A 141 22.89 -19.60 10.63
CA SER A 141 23.65 -19.89 9.39
C SER A 141 23.85 -18.64 8.53
N LEU A 142 22.81 -17.84 8.35
CA LEU A 142 22.87 -16.59 7.58
C LEU A 142 23.85 -15.59 8.20
N VAL A 143 23.68 -15.30 9.49
CA VAL A 143 24.45 -14.29 10.21
C VAL A 143 25.92 -14.68 10.40
N SER A 144 26.19 -15.97 10.68
CA SER A 144 27.55 -16.47 10.84
C SER A 144 28.34 -16.52 9.53
N SER A 145 27.64 -16.60 8.39
CA SER A 145 28.28 -16.64 7.07
C SER A 145 28.44 -15.24 6.46
N CYS A 146 27.40 -14.40 6.53
CA CYS A 146 27.35 -13.09 5.89
C CYS A 146 27.89 -11.99 6.83
N PHE A 147 29.21 -11.84 6.90
CA PHE A 147 29.87 -10.89 7.81
C PHE A 147 29.60 -9.41 7.49
N ASN A 148 29.23 -9.09 6.25
CA ASN A 148 28.96 -7.73 5.79
C ASN A 148 27.51 -7.29 6.05
N LEU A 149 26.70 -8.11 6.72
CA LEU A 149 25.30 -7.81 6.98
C LEU A 149 25.16 -6.64 7.97
N VAL A 150 24.60 -5.54 7.48
CA VAL A 150 24.37 -4.27 8.19
C VAL A 150 22.91 -4.10 8.56
N GLU A 151 21.99 -4.65 7.77
CA GLU A 151 20.55 -4.44 7.92
C GLU A 151 19.76 -5.75 7.83
N ILE A 152 18.87 -5.99 8.80
CA ILE A 152 17.98 -7.15 8.80
C ILE A 152 16.56 -6.70 9.16
N ASP A 153 15.58 -7.05 8.34
CA ASP A 153 14.16 -6.89 8.65
C ASP A 153 13.48 -8.26 8.83
N LEU A 154 13.01 -8.52 10.05
CA LEU A 154 12.28 -9.74 10.43
C LEU A 154 10.82 -9.43 10.81
N SER A 155 10.30 -8.29 10.39
CA SER A 155 8.96 -7.84 10.77
C SER A 155 7.88 -8.84 10.38
N ASN A 156 6.88 -9.04 11.24
CA ASN A 156 5.83 -10.05 11.14
C ASN A 156 6.32 -11.51 11.32
N GLY A 157 7.55 -11.72 11.79
CA GLY A 157 8.03 -13.02 12.26
C GLY A 157 7.37 -13.42 13.58
N VAL A 158 6.09 -13.79 13.54
CA VAL A 158 5.28 -14.09 14.75
C VAL A 158 5.73 -15.35 15.50
N GLU A 159 6.48 -16.22 14.84
CA GLU A 159 7.05 -17.46 15.40
C GLU A 159 8.47 -17.27 15.97
N LEU A 160 9.10 -16.11 15.71
CA LEU A 160 10.46 -15.83 16.18
C LEU A 160 10.47 -15.51 17.67
N ASN A 161 11.28 -16.24 18.42
CA ASN A 161 11.43 -16.12 19.87
C ASN A 161 12.84 -15.65 20.25
N ASP A 162 13.17 -15.66 21.54
CA ASP A 162 14.48 -15.22 22.05
C ASP A 162 15.68 -16.01 21.49
N LEU A 163 15.49 -17.25 21.03
CA LEU A 163 16.56 -17.99 20.35
C LEU A 163 16.88 -17.40 18.99
N ALA A 164 15.86 -16.92 18.26
CA ALA A 164 16.07 -16.20 17.01
C ALA A 164 16.78 -14.87 17.26
N ALA A 165 16.39 -14.15 18.31
CA ALA A 165 17.09 -12.92 18.73
C ALA A 165 18.55 -13.19 19.12
N ALA A 166 18.82 -14.28 19.85
CA ALA A 166 20.18 -14.71 20.16
C ALA A 166 21.01 -15.04 18.91
N ALA A 167 20.41 -15.68 17.90
CA ALA A 167 21.08 -15.92 16.62
C ALA A 167 21.43 -14.60 15.90
N ILE A 168 20.52 -13.61 15.91
CA ILE A 168 20.80 -12.29 15.35
C ILE A 168 21.91 -11.56 16.12
N ALA A 169 22.03 -11.79 17.43
CA ALA A 169 23.09 -11.18 18.25
C ALA A 169 24.51 -11.55 17.79
N GLU A 170 24.67 -12.60 16.98
CA GLU A 170 25.95 -12.97 16.37
C GLU A 170 26.38 -12.00 15.25
N ALA A 171 25.47 -11.14 14.76
CA ALA A 171 25.70 -10.19 13.68
C ALA A 171 26.50 -8.97 14.17
N LYS A 172 27.83 -9.09 14.22
CA LYS A 172 28.73 -8.06 14.78
C LYS A 172 28.71 -6.71 14.05
N ASN A 173 28.35 -6.71 12.77
CA ASN A 173 28.29 -5.51 11.92
C ASN A 173 26.89 -4.93 11.75
N LEU A 174 25.87 -5.51 12.41
CA LEU A 174 24.50 -5.07 12.28
C LEU A 174 24.32 -3.65 12.84
N GLU A 175 23.78 -2.75 12.01
CA GLU A 175 23.47 -1.37 12.39
C GLU A 175 21.97 -1.11 12.48
N LYS A 176 21.14 -1.84 11.72
CA LYS A 176 19.68 -1.65 11.68
C LYS A 176 18.94 -2.97 11.79
N LEU A 177 17.96 -3.02 12.68
CA LEU A 177 17.12 -4.19 12.91
C LEU A 177 15.65 -3.82 13.04
N TRP A 178 14.79 -4.47 12.25
CA TRP A 178 13.34 -4.34 12.37
C TRP A 178 12.72 -5.64 12.88
N LEU A 179 11.98 -5.56 13.99
CA LEU A 179 11.28 -6.66 14.65
C LEU A 179 9.79 -6.33 14.85
N SER A 180 9.19 -5.56 13.93
CA SER A 180 7.80 -5.15 14.10
C SER A 180 6.88 -6.37 14.16
N ARG A 181 5.98 -6.44 15.15
CA ARG A 181 5.04 -7.56 15.39
C ARG A 181 5.70 -8.91 15.72
N CYS A 182 6.96 -8.91 16.18
CA CYS A 182 7.62 -10.11 16.71
C CYS A 182 7.20 -10.38 18.17
N LYS A 183 6.01 -10.96 18.36
CA LYS A 183 5.34 -11.06 19.67
C LYS A 183 6.00 -12.03 20.67
N LEU A 184 6.81 -12.97 20.20
CA LEU A 184 7.45 -13.99 21.06
C LEU A 184 8.89 -13.62 21.44
N ILE A 185 9.41 -12.50 20.96
CA ILE A 185 10.70 -11.96 21.40
C ILE A 185 10.46 -11.12 22.66
N THR A 186 11.16 -11.48 23.73
CA THR A 186 11.07 -10.84 25.05
C THR A 186 12.24 -9.89 25.29
N ASP A 187 12.23 -9.19 26.43
CA ASP A 187 13.34 -8.33 26.88
C ASP A 187 14.67 -9.07 26.95
N MET A 188 14.66 -10.38 27.22
CA MET A 188 15.87 -11.19 27.24
C MET A 188 16.46 -11.32 25.83
N GLY A 189 15.63 -11.62 24.82
CA GLY A 189 16.06 -11.69 23.42
C GLY A 189 16.58 -10.35 22.89
N ILE A 190 15.86 -9.26 23.15
CA ILE A 190 16.32 -7.90 22.80
C ILE A 190 17.63 -7.57 23.53
N GLY A 191 17.75 -7.95 24.80
CA GLY A 191 18.98 -7.81 25.58
C GLY A 191 20.16 -8.54 24.94
N CYS A 192 19.95 -9.77 24.45
CA CYS A 192 20.99 -10.51 23.71
C CYS A 192 21.43 -9.76 22.46
N VAL A 193 20.49 -9.32 21.62
CA VAL A 193 20.80 -8.54 20.40
C VAL A 193 21.60 -7.29 20.74
N VAL A 194 21.15 -6.54 21.74
CA VAL A 194 21.81 -5.32 22.21
C VAL A 194 23.25 -5.57 22.65
N VAL A 195 23.51 -6.67 23.36
CA VAL A 195 24.86 -7.00 23.86
C VAL A 195 25.75 -7.51 22.73
N GLY A 196 25.21 -8.27 21.79
CA GLY A 196 25.94 -8.87 20.67
C GLY A 196 26.24 -7.88 19.54
N CYS A 197 25.25 -7.09 19.12
CA CYS A 197 25.33 -6.16 18.00
C CYS A 197 25.79 -4.77 18.46
N ARG A 198 27.09 -4.60 18.74
CA ARG A 198 27.64 -3.34 19.28
C ARG A 198 27.56 -2.14 18.34
N LYS A 199 27.37 -2.36 17.04
CA LYS A 199 27.19 -1.30 16.04
C LYS A 199 25.72 -0.93 15.82
N LEU A 200 24.79 -1.58 16.53
CA LEU A 200 23.35 -1.36 16.33
C LEU A 200 22.98 0.08 16.71
N ARG A 201 22.45 0.82 15.73
CA ARG A 201 22.08 2.23 15.86
C ARG A 201 20.58 2.44 15.75
N LEU A 202 19.89 1.57 15.02
CA LEU A 202 18.45 1.59 14.82
C LEU A 202 17.83 0.25 15.21
N ILE A 203 16.83 0.30 16.08
CA ILE A 203 15.97 -0.84 16.37
C ILE A 203 14.50 -0.43 16.31
N CYS A 204 13.70 -1.21 15.58
CA CYS A 204 12.27 -0.97 15.40
C CYS A 204 11.46 -2.10 16.05
N LEU A 205 10.71 -1.79 17.10
CA LEU A 205 10.02 -2.77 17.95
C LEU A 205 8.49 -2.60 17.91
N LYS A 206 7.92 -2.09 16.80
CA LYS A 206 6.48 -1.78 16.73
C LYS A 206 5.64 -3.00 17.07
N TRP A 207 4.57 -2.82 17.86
CA TRP A 207 3.61 -3.90 18.20
C TRP A 207 4.19 -5.13 18.92
N CYS A 208 5.35 -5.02 19.58
CA CYS A 208 5.82 -6.05 20.49
C CYS A 208 5.09 -5.96 21.85
N LEU A 209 4.82 -7.07 22.53
CA LEU A 209 4.06 -7.03 23.80
C LEU A 209 5.02 -7.09 24.99
N LYS A 210 4.94 -6.13 25.92
CA LYS A 210 5.69 -6.06 27.20
C LYS A 210 7.21 -5.99 27.05
N LEU A 211 7.73 -4.87 26.55
CA LEU A 211 9.17 -4.64 26.49
C LEU A 211 9.56 -3.37 27.25
N LEU A 212 10.73 -3.41 27.88
CA LEU A 212 11.82 -2.41 27.81
C LEU A 212 12.63 -2.37 29.13
N ALA A 213 13.58 -3.29 29.27
CA ALA A 213 14.80 -3.09 30.04
C ALA A 213 15.98 -2.86 29.08
N LEU A 214 16.02 -1.69 28.43
CA LEU A 214 17.12 -1.34 27.51
C LEU A 214 18.41 -1.10 28.31
N LYS A 215 19.43 -1.94 28.05
CA LYS A 215 20.79 -1.78 28.60
C LYS A 215 21.78 -1.12 27.62
N CYS A 216 21.42 -0.96 26.34
CA CYS A 216 22.29 -0.31 25.35
C CYS A 216 22.19 1.19 25.50
N LYS A 217 23.31 1.93 25.58
CA LYS A 217 23.31 3.40 25.62
C LYS A 217 23.60 4.07 24.27
N GLU A 218 23.95 3.27 23.26
CA GLU A 218 24.47 3.71 21.96
C GLU A 218 23.41 3.94 20.87
N PHE A 219 22.13 3.71 21.18
CA PHE A 219 21.06 3.86 20.20
C PHE A 219 20.93 5.30 19.72
N ARG A 220 20.79 5.47 18.40
CA ARG A 220 20.53 6.76 17.76
C ARG A 220 19.09 6.91 17.32
N SER A 221 18.43 5.84 16.90
CA SER A 221 17.02 5.84 16.51
C SER A 221 16.29 4.68 17.18
N LEU A 222 15.15 4.97 17.80
CA LEU A 222 14.34 4.00 18.52
C LEU A 222 12.86 4.18 18.19
N ASP A 223 12.23 3.13 17.66
CA ASP A 223 10.81 3.12 17.33
C ASP A 223 10.04 2.15 18.23
N LEU A 224 9.19 2.72 19.08
CA LEU A 224 8.39 2.05 20.12
C LEU A 224 6.88 2.14 19.82
N SER A 225 6.51 2.35 18.56
CA SER A 225 5.11 2.54 18.18
C SER A 225 4.21 1.38 18.60
N TYR A 226 3.03 1.71 19.11
CA TYR A 226 1.97 0.78 19.53
C TYR A 226 2.37 -0.16 20.67
N LEU A 227 3.42 0.20 21.42
CA LEU A 227 3.79 -0.47 22.67
C LEU A 227 2.98 0.08 23.86
N GLN A 228 2.74 -0.78 24.85
CA GLN A 228 2.34 -0.32 26.18
C GLN A 228 3.58 0.18 26.92
N ILE A 229 3.73 1.50 27.02
CA ILE A 229 4.83 2.15 27.73
C ILE A 229 4.38 2.30 29.18
N THR A 230 5.01 1.54 30.08
CA THR A 230 4.75 1.64 31.52
C THR A 230 5.73 2.60 32.19
N GLU A 231 5.43 3.15 33.36
CA GLU A 231 6.39 3.99 34.11
C GLU A 231 7.76 3.33 34.32
N LYS A 232 7.83 1.99 34.32
CA LYS A 232 9.07 1.23 34.50
C LYS A 232 10.02 1.28 33.29
N CYS A 233 9.53 1.55 32.08
CA CYS A 233 10.38 1.57 30.88
C CYS A 233 11.00 2.94 30.59
N LEU A 234 10.36 4.02 31.04
CA LEU A 234 10.83 5.40 30.84
C LEU A 234 12.23 5.65 31.42
N PRO A 235 12.60 5.16 32.63
CA PRO A 235 13.96 5.29 33.17
C PRO A 235 15.05 4.63 32.34
N SER A 236 14.72 3.59 31.57
CA SER A 236 15.71 2.91 30.71
C SER A 236 15.94 3.68 29.41
N ILE A 237 14.88 4.27 28.84
CA ILE A 237 14.99 5.17 27.67
C ILE A 237 15.77 6.44 28.07
N LEU A 238 15.62 6.88 29.33
CA LEU A 238 16.36 8.01 29.90
C LEU A 238 17.87 7.82 30.00
N GLN A 239 18.39 6.60 29.90
CA GLN A 239 19.83 6.37 29.92
C GLN A 239 20.47 6.41 28.52
N LEU A 240 19.66 6.63 27.47
CA LEU A 240 20.11 6.66 26.08
C LEU A 240 20.70 8.03 25.72
N GLN A 241 21.94 8.27 26.14
CA GLN A 241 22.63 9.53 25.91
C GLN A 241 22.84 9.86 24.43
N HIS A 242 22.85 8.86 23.54
CA HIS A 242 23.09 9.04 22.11
C HIS A 242 21.82 9.07 21.24
N LEU A 243 20.63 9.06 21.86
CA LEU A 243 19.36 9.01 21.13
C LEU A 243 19.12 10.32 20.36
N GLU A 244 19.03 10.22 19.03
CA GLU A 244 18.77 11.33 18.12
C GLU A 244 17.33 11.33 17.60
N ASP A 245 16.70 10.16 17.45
CA ASP A 245 15.36 9.96 16.89
C ASP A 245 14.53 9.00 17.75
N LEU A 246 13.33 9.44 18.14
CA LEU A 246 12.39 8.66 18.95
C LEU A 246 11.00 8.69 18.32
N VAL A 247 10.45 7.50 18.04
CA VAL A 247 9.11 7.35 17.46
C VAL A 247 8.18 6.64 18.45
N LEU A 248 7.16 7.37 18.89
CA LEU A 248 6.08 6.93 19.78
C LEU A 248 4.72 7.17 19.09
N GLU A 249 4.33 6.27 18.20
CA GLU A 249 3.01 6.32 17.53
C GLU A 249 2.03 5.36 18.21
N GLY A 250 0.88 5.86 18.70
CA GLY A 250 -0.19 5.04 19.26
C GLY A 250 0.19 4.26 20.52
N CYS A 251 1.19 4.72 21.28
CA CYS A 251 1.62 4.09 22.52
C CYS A 251 0.57 4.32 23.64
N LEU A 252 0.15 3.24 24.30
CA LEU A 252 -0.79 3.27 25.43
C LEU A 252 -0.02 3.44 26.75
N GLY A 253 -0.49 4.30 27.66
CA GLY A 253 0.13 4.51 28.98
C GLY A 253 1.14 5.66 29.06
N ILE A 254 1.22 6.51 28.03
CA ILE A 254 1.95 7.80 28.11
C ILE A 254 1.15 8.84 28.93
N ASP A 255 -0.14 8.59 29.14
CA ASP A 255 -1.02 9.27 30.08
C ASP A 255 -1.27 8.38 31.32
N ASP A 256 -1.27 8.98 32.52
CA ASP A 256 -1.37 8.27 33.81
C ASP A 256 -2.70 7.50 34.01
N ASN A 257 -3.57 7.43 33.01
CA ASN A 257 -4.82 6.69 33.04
C ASN A 257 -4.75 5.44 32.16
N ALA A 258 -3.96 4.45 32.60
CA ALA A 258 -4.23 3.06 32.26
C ALA A 258 -5.52 2.60 32.96
N SER A 259 -6.66 3.17 32.56
CA SER A 259 -8.01 2.71 32.89
C SER A 259 -8.68 2.33 31.58
N LEU A 260 -8.61 1.06 31.24
CA LEU A 260 -9.56 0.43 30.34
C LEU A 260 -10.97 0.74 30.86
N LEU A 261 -11.83 1.23 29.94
CA LEU A 261 -13.28 1.44 30.09
C LEU A 261 -13.71 2.68 30.91
N SER A 262 -13.86 3.83 30.26
CA SER A 262 -15.15 4.53 30.20
C SER A 262 -15.10 5.78 29.32
N ASN A 263 -16.11 5.89 28.45
CA ASN A 263 -16.63 7.18 28.04
C ASN A 263 -16.96 8.01 29.30
N ARG A 264 -16.10 8.96 29.67
CA ARG A 264 -16.49 10.19 30.38
C ARG A 264 -15.32 11.16 30.45
N VAL A 265 -15.67 12.41 30.17
CA VAL A 265 -14.88 13.63 30.35
C VAL A 265 -14.12 13.59 31.68
N ALA A 266 -12.79 13.57 31.63
CA ALA A 266 -11.95 13.84 32.80
C ALA A 266 -10.91 14.89 32.42
N SER A 267 -11.22 16.14 32.78
CA SER A 267 -10.29 17.24 33.00
C SER A 267 -9.22 16.82 34.01
N HIS A 268 -7.97 17.26 33.79
CA HIS A 268 -6.74 17.05 34.57
C HIS A 268 -5.84 15.91 34.08
N SER A 269 -5.08 16.18 33.01
CA SER A 269 -4.01 15.32 32.49
C SER A 269 -2.67 15.74 33.08
N SER A 270 -2.13 14.97 34.02
CA SER A 270 -0.74 15.11 34.46
C SER A 270 0.19 14.43 33.45
N HIS A 271 1.16 15.18 32.92
CA HIS A 271 2.08 14.74 31.86
C HIS A 271 3.34 14.05 32.41
N VAL A 272 3.23 13.33 33.54
CA VAL A 272 4.37 12.86 34.35
C VAL A 272 5.25 11.87 33.59
N GLY A 273 4.68 11.04 32.70
CA GLY A 273 5.41 10.09 31.87
C GLY A 273 6.41 10.75 30.89
N LEU A 274 5.97 11.72 30.08
CA LEU A 274 6.87 12.43 29.15
C LEU A 274 7.80 13.41 29.88
N SER A 275 7.36 13.95 31.02
CA SER A 275 8.21 14.77 31.89
C SER A 275 9.43 14.00 32.39
N SER A 276 9.24 12.70 32.63
CA SER A 276 10.31 11.83 33.07
C SER A 276 11.34 11.64 31.97
N LEU A 277 10.93 11.41 30.70
CA LEU A 277 11.76 11.26 29.48
C LEU A 277 12.71 12.44 29.16
N ILE A 278 12.45 13.61 29.74
CA ILE A 278 13.20 14.85 29.51
C ILE A 278 14.62 14.82 30.07
N ASN A 279 14.84 14.14 31.19
CA ASN A 279 16.10 14.24 31.93
C ASN A 279 17.25 13.40 31.36
N GLY A 280 17.08 12.78 30.18
CA GLY A 280 17.99 11.72 29.71
C GLY A 280 18.36 11.72 28.23
N ALA A 281 17.53 12.31 27.37
CA ALA A 281 17.75 12.35 25.92
C ALA A 281 18.15 13.76 25.46
N GLU A 282 19.24 14.30 26.01
CA GLU A 282 19.72 15.67 25.66
C GLU A 282 20.07 15.84 24.17
N ASN A 283 20.43 14.75 23.49
CA ASN A 283 20.82 14.74 22.09
C ASN A 283 19.65 14.51 21.11
N LEU A 284 18.40 14.46 21.60
CA LEU A 284 17.24 14.20 20.78
C LEU A 284 17.02 15.33 19.75
N ARG A 285 16.94 14.96 18.48
CA ARG A 285 16.78 15.86 17.33
C ARG A 285 15.42 15.69 16.67
N GLU A 286 14.90 14.47 16.65
CA GLU A 286 13.63 14.12 16.04
C GLU A 286 12.74 13.40 17.03
N LEU A 287 11.48 13.83 17.13
CA LEU A 287 10.48 13.21 17.99
C LEU A 287 9.16 13.07 17.23
N THR A 288 8.69 11.84 17.12
CA THR A 288 7.34 11.54 16.62
C THR A 288 6.46 11.11 17.78
N LEU A 289 5.45 11.92 18.10
CA LEU A 289 4.37 11.65 19.06
C LEU A 289 3.05 11.61 18.28
N ALA A 290 2.69 10.48 17.71
CA ALA A 290 1.50 10.36 16.86
C ALA A 290 0.40 9.54 17.53
N TYR A 291 -0.88 9.89 17.30
CA TYR A 291 -2.05 9.29 17.95
C TYR A 291 -1.91 9.14 19.48
N GLY A 292 -1.23 10.11 20.11
CA GLY A 292 -0.87 10.12 21.52
C GLY A 292 -1.68 11.12 22.34
N PRO A 293 -1.15 11.58 23.50
CA PRO A 293 -1.87 12.50 24.37
C PRO A 293 -2.15 13.84 23.70
N ALA A 294 -3.13 14.57 24.23
CA ALA A 294 -3.47 15.90 23.71
C ALA A 294 -2.28 16.88 23.82
N ILE A 295 -2.07 17.67 22.77
CA ILE A 295 -1.05 18.72 22.73
C ILE A 295 -1.53 19.92 23.54
N THR A 296 -1.12 19.95 24.80
CA THR A 296 -1.40 21.01 25.78
C THR A 296 -0.20 21.96 25.93
N GLU A 297 -0.41 23.08 26.62
CA GLU A 297 0.69 23.97 27.01
C GLU A 297 1.72 23.26 27.90
N ASP A 298 1.28 22.38 28.80
CA ASP A 298 2.18 21.63 29.68
C ASP A 298 3.06 20.66 28.89
N LEU A 299 2.48 19.92 27.94
CA LEU A 299 3.27 19.07 27.05
C LEU A 299 4.26 19.88 26.21
N ALA A 300 3.85 21.03 25.68
CA ALA A 300 4.74 21.89 24.92
C ALA A 300 5.88 22.47 25.79
N LYS A 301 5.63 22.78 27.06
CA LYS A 301 6.66 23.20 28.04
C LYS A 301 7.60 22.05 28.39
N CYS A 302 7.06 20.84 28.53
CA CYS A 302 7.85 19.62 28.68
C CYS A 302 8.81 19.47 27.49
N LEU A 303 8.31 19.51 26.25
CA LEU A 303 9.14 19.31 25.07
C LEU A 303 10.15 20.45 24.81
N HIS A 304 9.87 21.66 25.30
CA HIS A 304 10.80 22.79 25.23
C HIS A 304 12.18 22.48 25.85
N THR A 305 12.22 21.61 26.85
CA THR A 305 13.47 21.24 27.54
C THR A 305 14.48 20.51 26.64
N PHE A 306 14.04 19.88 25.54
CA PHE A 306 14.91 19.27 24.55
C PHE A 306 15.57 20.34 23.68
N SER A 307 16.69 20.88 24.15
CA SER A 307 17.39 21.97 23.47
C SER A 307 17.89 21.62 22.04
N GLY A 308 18.03 20.33 21.72
CA GLY A 308 18.48 19.81 20.42
C GLY A 308 17.38 19.56 19.39
N LEU A 309 16.10 19.70 19.76
CA LEU A 309 14.97 19.26 18.93
C LEU A 309 14.82 20.12 17.67
N ARG A 310 14.81 19.46 16.50
CA ARG A 310 14.70 20.09 15.17
C ARG A 310 13.46 19.64 14.40
N SER A 311 12.99 18.43 14.65
CA SER A 311 11.85 17.82 13.98
C SER A 311 10.85 17.30 15.01
N VAL A 312 9.59 17.70 14.89
CA VAL A 312 8.52 17.18 15.75
C VAL A 312 7.29 16.81 14.93
N LYS A 313 6.75 15.61 15.15
CA LYS A 313 5.55 15.13 14.46
C LYS A 313 4.48 14.77 15.48
N PHE A 314 3.34 15.43 15.40
CA PHE A 314 2.20 15.25 16.32
C PHE A 314 1.01 14.53 15.67
N ASP A 315 1.27 13.78 14.60
CA ASP A 315 0.23 13.32 13.67
C ASP A 315 -0.92 12.58 14.37
N GLY A 316 -2.17 12.95 14.07
CA GLY A 316 -3.35 12.33 14.64
C GLY A 316 -3.62 12.67 16.11
N CYS A 317 -2.83 13.52 16.76
CA CYS A 317 -3.09 13.96 18.14
C CYS A 317 -4.23 15.01 18.21
N LEU A 318 -4.89 15.07 19.37
CA LEU A 318 -5.78 16.19 19.71
C LEU A 318 -4.94 17.42 20.05
N VAL A 319 -5.17 18.55 19.39
CA VAL A 319 -4.37 19.77 19.57
C VAL A 319 -5.19 20.86 20.25
N LYS A 320 -4.65 21.45 21.32
CA LYS A 320 -5.21 22.68 21.93
C LYS A 320 -4.45 23.90 21.45
N CYS A 321 -5.14 25.01 21.22
CA CYS A 321 -4.54 26.28 20.79
C CYS A 321 -3.45 26.79 21.75
N SER A 322 -3.59 26.52 23.06
CA SER A 322 -2.55 26.84 24.06
C SER A 322 -1.26 26.05 23.85
N GLY A 323 -1.34 24.77 23.45
CA GLY A 323 -0.19 23.94 23.12
C GLY A 323 0.56 24.44 21.88
N VAL A 324 -0.17 24.75 20.81
CA VAL A 324 0.42 25.31 19.57
C VAL A 324 1.10 26.65 19.84
N ARG A 325 0.47 27.55 20.60
CA ARG A 325 1.08 28.82 21.00
C ARG A 325 2.32 28.63 21.87
N ALA A 326 2.32 27.65 22.76
CA ALA A 326 3.48 27.32 23.58
C ALA A 326 4.65 26.80 22.74
N ILE A 327 4.38 25.97 21.71
CA ILE A 327 5.39 25.57 20.71
C ILE A 327 5.92 26.79 19.97
N GLY A 328 5.05 27.72 19.58
CA GLY A 328 5.44 29.01 18.99
C GLY A 328 6.29 29.90 19.90
N ARG A 329 6.38 29.63 21.21
CA ARG A 329 7.26 30.36 22.14
C ARG A 329 8.61 29.68 22.34
N TRP A 330 8.88 28.56 21.68
CA TRP A 330 10.18 27.91 21.77
C TRP A 330 11.28 28.84 21.22
N PRO A 331 12.40 28.98 21.92
CA PRO A 331 13.45 29.94 21.56
C PRO A 331 14.26 29.51 20.34
N ARG A 332 14.22 28.21 19.98
CA ARG A 332 14.88 27.66 18.79
C ARG A 332 13.83 27.33 17.74
N SER A 333 14.11 27.75 16.51
CA SER A 333 13.23 27.43 15.38
C SER A 333 13.32 25.95 15.05
N LEU A 334 12.17 25.30 14.92
CA LEU A 334 12.09 23.96 14.33
C LEU A 334 12.39 24.01 12.84
N LYS A 335 12.89 22.90 12.29
CA LYS A 335 13.07 22.68 10.85
C LYS A 335 11.94 21.89 10.22
N GLU A 336 11.36 20.94 10.95
CA GLU A 336 10.26 20.10 10.50
C GLU A 336 9.18 20.04 11.60
N LEU A 337 7.93 20.29 11.22
CA LEU A 337 6.78 20.19 12.10
C LEU A 337 5.61 19.55 11.38
N SER A 338 4.98 18.56 12.01
CA SER A 338 3.80 17.90 11.46
C SER A 338 2.65 17.90 12.46
N PHE A 339 1.48 18.31 11.99
CA PHE A 339 0.17 18.18 12.64
C PHE A 339 -0.80 17.40 11.74
N SER A 340 -0.27 16.49 10.91
CA SER A 340 -1.08 15.74 9.96
C SER A 340 -2.21 15.00 10.69
N LYS A 341 -3.45 15.10 10.21
CA LYS A 341 -4.65 14.47 10.80
C LYS A 341 -4.95 14.93 12.24
N CYS A 342 -4.36 16.03 12.72
CA CYS A 342 -4.69 16.58 14.03
C CYS A 342 -6.06 17.27 14.02
N SER A 343 -6.80 17.12 15.11
CA SER A 343 -8.01 17.89 15.39
C SER A 343 -7.69 19.08 16.30
N GLY A 344 -8.26 20.26 16.03
CA GLY A 344 -8.11 21.44 16.90
C GLY A 344 -6.97 22.42 16.53
N VAL A 345 -6.28 22.22 15.41
CA VAL A 345 -5.36 23.23 14.85
C VAL A 345 -6.18 24.36 14.22
N GLU A 346 -6.11 25.56 14.80
CA GLU A 346 -6.88 26.74 14.38
C GLU A 346 -5.97 27.84 13.81
N ASP A 347 -6.52 28.68 12.91
CA ASP A 347 -5.76 29.68 12.16
C ASP A 347 -4.93 30.62 13.03
N ASP A 348 -5.52 31.17 14.10
CA ASP A 348 -4.83 32.08 15.01
C ASP A 348 -3.63 31.43 15.69
N SER A 349 -3.76 30.14 16.02
CA SER A 349 -2.73 29.39 16.73
C SER A 349 -1.59 28.98 15.80
N LEU A 350 -1.92 28.56 14.57
CA LEU A 350 -0.95 28.21 13.54
C LEU A 350 -0.21 29.44 13.03
N SER A 351 -0.93 30.55 12.78
CA SER A 351 -0.36 31.83 12.37
C SER A 351 0.66 32.35 13.38
N PHE A 352 0.38 32.21 14.68
CA PHE A 352 1.34 32.54 15.74
C PHE A 352 2.60 31.67 15.66
N LEU A 353 2.43 30.36 15.46
CA LEU A 353 3.53 29.40 15.38
C LEU A 353 4.45 29.67 14.18
N VAL A 354 3.89 29.83 12.98
CA VAL A 354 4.67 30.03 11.74
C VAL A 354 5.41 31.36 11.72
N ARG A 355 4.88 32.39 12.40
CA ARG A 355 5.57 33.67 12.60
C ARG A 355 6.79 33.57 13.53
N ALA A 356 6.74 32.64 14.48
CA ALA A 356 7.83 32.41 15.42
C ALA A 356 8.94 31.52 14.84
N HIS A 357 8.58 30.47 14.09
CA HIS A 357 9.51 29.47 13.55
C HIS A 357 9.94 29.79 12.12
N LYS A 358 10.82 30.80 11.95
CA LYS A 358 11.25 31.29 10.63
C LYS A 358 12.17 30.36 9.85
N GLU A 359 12.84 29.41 10.51
CA GLU A 359 13.71 28.42 9.86
C GLU A 359 12.97 27.12 9.51
N LEU A 360 11.64 27.10 9.61
CA LEU A 360 10.85 25.94 9.27
C LEU A 360 10.98 25.63 7.77
N THR A 361 11.48 24.43 7.46
CA THR A 361 11.72 23.93 6.09
C THR A 361 10.62 22.98 5.62
N LYS A 362 10.00 22.26 6.56
CA LYS A 362 8.88 21.36 6.28
C LYS A 362 7.74 21.58 7.26
N LEU A 363 6.54 21.75 6.71
CA LEU A 363 5.30 21.82 7.47
C LEU A 363 4.29 20.85 6.88
N ASP A 364 3.71 20.00 7.72
CA ASP A 364 2.60 19.14 7.33
C ASP A 364 1.38 19.43 8.19
N ILE A 365 0.32 19.87 7.54
CA ILE A 365 -0.99 20.20 8.12
C ILE A 365 -2.10 19.44 7.38
N THR A 366 -1.76 18.35 6.72
CA THR A 366 -2.70 17.49 5.99
C THR A 366 -3.88 17.10 6.88
N CYS A 367 -5.10 17.12 6.35
CA CYS A 367 -6.34 16.80 7.06
C CYS A 367 -6.66 17.71 8.27
N CYS A 368 -6.02 18.89 8.43
CA CYS A 368 -6.42 19.87 9.43
C CYS A 368 -7.63 20.70 8.95
N ARG A 369 -8.83 20.30 9.39
CA ARG A 369 -10.11 20.84 8.86
C ARG A 369 -10.51 22.25 9.34
N LYS A 370 -9.77 22.83 10.28
CA LYS A 370 -10.07 24.15 10.87
C LYS A 370 -9.14 25.26 10.34
N ILE A 371 -8.37 24.97 9.30
CA ILE A 371 -7.44 25.90 8.67
C ILE A 371 -8.11 26.57 7.47
N THR A 372 -8.03 27.90 7.38
CA THR A 372 -8.54 28.71 6.28
C THR A 372 -7.41 29.44 5.54
N TYR A 373 -7.76 30.35 4.62
CA TYR A 373 -6.81 31.17 3.87
C TYR A 373 -5.93 32.06 4.77
N ASP A 374 -6.40 32.45 5.96
CA ASP A 374 -5.65 33.29 6.90
C ASP A 374 -4.33 32.64 7.36
N SER A 375 -4.34 31.31 7.54
CA SER A 375 -3.13 30.54 7.83
C SER A 375 -2.20 30.44 6.63
N VAL A 376 -2.75 30.29 5.42
CA VAL A 376 -1.96 30.17 4.19
C VAL A 376 -1.22 31.48 3.91
N ASP A 377 -1.89 32.61 4.07
CA ASP A 377 -1.28 33.93 3.98
C ASP A 377 -0.19 34.11 5.04
N SER A 378 -0.45 33.68 6.28
CA SER A 378 0.55 33.74 7.35
C SER A 378 1.75 32.82 7.09
N ILE A 379 1.56 31.63 6.51
CA ILE A 379 2.63 30.70 6.14
C ILE A 379 3.49 31.32 5.04
N THR A 380 2.87 31.79 3.95
CA THR A 380 3.56 32.37 2.79
C THR A 380 4.30 33.66 3.15
N SER A 381 3.75 34.49 4.04
CA SER A 381 4.39 35.72 4.48
C SER A 381 5.56 35.51 5.45
N SER A 382 5.51 34.45 6.27
CA SER A 382 6.37 34.30 7.45
C SER A 382 7.48 33.26 7.29
N CYS A 383 7.24 32.14 6.62
CA CYS A 383 8.19 31.03 6.50
C CYS A 383 8.89 31.04 5.13
N ARG A 384 9.86 31.94 4.94
CA ARG A 384 10.61 32.06 3.67
C ARG A 384 11.54 30.89 3.35
N SER A 385 11.86 30.07 4.35
CA SER A 385 12.76 28.91 4.23
C SER A 385 12.01 27.60 3.94
N LEU A 386 10.68 27.66 3.78
CA LEU A 386 9.82 26.50 3.67
C LEU A 386 9.96 25.87 2.26
N THR A 387 10.53 24.67 2.20
CA THR A 387 10.74 23.92 0.95
C THR A 387 9.63 22.89 0.70
N SER A 388 8.90 22.49 1.74
CA SER A 388 7.85 21.47 1.65
C SER A 388 6.67 21.85 2.53
N VAL A 389 5.48 21.96 1.93
CA VAL A 389 4.20 22.12 2.64
C VAL A 389 3.25 21.04 2.19
N ARG A 390 2.76 20.23 3.13
CA ARG A 390 1.68 19.27 2.87
C ARG A 390 0.40 19.76 3.51
N MET A 391 -0.65 19.93 2.69
CA MET A 391 -1.94 20.47 3.12
C MET A 391 -3.14 19.77 2.44
N GLU A 392 -2.96 18.50 2.10
CA GLU A 392 -3.99 17.69 1.46
C GLU A 392 -5.24 17.58 2.36
N SER A 393 -6.44 17.56 1.77
CA SER A 393 -7.71 17.36 2.49
C SER A 393 -7.99 18.36 3.64
N CYS A 394 -7.42 19.57 3.58
CA CYS A 394 -7.81 20.69 4.46
C CYS A 394 -9.11 21.33 3.94
N SER A 395 -10.03 21.65 4.85
CA SER A 395 -11.29 22.32 4.49
C SER A 395 -11.03 23.82 4.33
N LEU A 396 -10.54 24.24 3.16
CA LEU A 396 -10.39 25.66 2.79
C LEU A 396 -11.77 26.28 2.53
N ASN A 397 -12.56 26.47 3.59
CA ASN A 397 -13.84 27.15 3.47
C ASN A 397 -13.61 28.66 3.30
N PRO A 398 -14.25 29.31 2.31
CA PRO A 398 -14.31 30.78 2.27
C PRO A 398 -15.01 31.29 3.52
N CYS A 399 -14.46 32.29 4.18
CA CYS A 399 -15.08 32.91 5.36
C CYS A 399 -16.51 33.38 5.04
N ARG A 400 -17.52 32.68 5.58
CA ARG A 400 -18.74 33.25 6.18
C ARG A 400 -19.70 32.21 6.78
N SER A 401 -20.24 32.62 7.92
CA SER A 401 -21.41 32.12 8.67
C SER A 401 -21.33 30.75 9.35
N ASN A 402 -21.44 30.84 10.68
CA ASN A 402 -21.79 29.82 11.66
C ASN A 402 -22.82 28.79 11.17
N SER A 403 -22.42 27.53 11.12
CA SER A 403 -23.32 26.42 11.41
C SER A 403 -22.53 25.28 12.05
N THR A 404 -22.69 25.16 13.37
CA THR A 404 -22.22 24.04 14.18
C THR A 404 -22.94 22.77 13.73
N THR A 405 -22.26 21.90 12.98
CA THR A 405 -22.68 20.50 12.83
C THR A 405 -21.65 19.64 13.54
N SER A 406 -22.04 19.12 14.70
CA SER A 406 -21.27 18.15 15.47
C SER A 406 -21.15 16.86 14.66
N LEU A 407 -19.99 16.66 14.03
CA LEU A 407 -19.60 15.36 13.49
C LEU A 407 -18.93 14.58 14.61
N THR A 408 -19.65 13.58 15.11
CA THR A 408 -19.18 12.56 16.04
C THR A 408 -17.90 11.92 15.50
N LEU A 409 -16.86 11.89 16.35
CA LEU A 409 -15.54 11.32 16.08
C LEU A 409 -15.64 9.80 15.79
N PHE A 410 -15.09 9.35 14.65
CA PHE A 410 -14.80 7.94 14.40
C PHE A 410 -13.34 7.65 14.79
N GLY A 411 -13.09 6.55 15.52
CA GLY A 411 -11.77 6.18 16.03
C GLY A 411 -10.83 5.59 14.98
N THR A 412 -9.54 5.47 15.30
CA THR A 412 -8.48 4.95 14.40
C THR A 412 -8.65 3.48 14.01
N ASN A 413 -9.29 2.67 14.85
CA ASN A 413 -9.69 1.29 14.52
C ASN A 413 -10.79 1.26 13.44
N ASP A 414 -11.66 2.26 13.41
CA ASP A 414 -12.66 2.40 12.36
C ASP A 414 -12.04 2.86 11.05
N CYS A 415 -10.96 3.66 11.06
CA CYS A 415 -10.27 4.01 9.81
C CYS A 415 -9.63 2.79 9.14
N SER A 416 -8.89 1.95 9.90
CA SER A 416 -8.34 0.70 9.34
C SER A 416 -9.44 -0.22 8.83
N ASN A 417 -10.53 -0.37 9.59
CA ASN A 417 -11.68 -1.17 9.17
C ASN A 417 -12.39 -0.55 7.97
N VAL A 418 -12.49 0.78 7.87
CA VAL A 418 -13.10 1.50 6.75
C VAL A 418 -12.24 1.38 5.50
N TYR A 419 -10.91 1.52 5.58
CA TYR A 419 -10.01 1.29 4.44
C TYR A 419 -10.02 -0.16 4.01
N GLN A 420 -10.00 -1.10 4.95
CA GLN A 420 -10.09 -2.52 4.65
C GLN A 420 -11.46 -2.89 4.07
N MET A 421 -12.55 -2.32 4.59
CA MET A 421 -13.89 -2.48 4.02
C MET A 421 -14.02 -1.81 2.66
N MET A 422 -13.43 -0.64 2.43
CA MET A 422 -13.40 0.02 1.13
C MET A 422 -12.60 -0.80 0.11
N PHE A 423 -11.46 -1.36 0.52
CA PHE A 423 -10.62 -2.19 -0.34
C PHE A 423 -11.30 -3.52 -0.69
N ILE A 424 -11.88 -4.20 0.29
CA ILE A 424 -12.63 -5.45 0.09
C ILE A 424 -13.88 -5.17 -0.77
N ALA A 425 -14.69 -4.18 -0.37
CA ALA A 425 -15.93 -3.82 -1.08
C ALA A 425 -15.68 -3.32 -2.51
N GLY A 426 -14.53 -2.68 -2.77
CA GLY A 426 -14.17 -2.19 -4.10
C GLY A 426 -13.52 -3.25 -5.01
N THR A 427 -12.63 -4.09 -4.47
CA THR A 427 -11.86 -5.04 -5.29
C THR A 427 -12.71 -6.24 -5.70
N GLU A 428 -13.41 -6.84 -4.75
CA GLU A 428 -14.17 -8.08 -4.95
C GLU A 428 -15.37 -7.86 -5.89
N THR A 429 -16.10 -6.75 -5.73
CA THR A 429 -17.24 -6.41 -6.58
C THR A 429 -16.83 -6.10 -8.01
N THR A 430 -15.68 -5.42 -8.20
CA THR A 430 -15.11 -5.11 -9.52
C THR A 430 -14.68 -6.38 -10.24
N ALA A 431 -13.93 -7.26 -9.58
CA ALA A 431 -13.49 -8.53 -10.16
C ALA A 431 -14.67 -9.41 -10.57
N ASN A 432 -15.68 -9.51 -9.71
CA ASN A 432 -16.91 -10.25 -9.99
C ASN A 432 -17.68 -9.67 -11.19
N THR A 433 -17.75 -8.34 -11.29
CA THR A 433 -18.40 -7.68 -12.44
C THR A 433 -17.65 -7.97 -13.74
N LEU A 434 -16.31 -7.95 -13.73
CA LEU A 434 -15.49 -8.31 -14.90
C LEU A 434 -15.70 -9.76 -15.32
N GLU A 435 -15.77 -10.69 -14.36
CA GLU A 435 -15.98 -12.11 -14.63
C GLU A 435 -17.37 -12.35 -15.27
N TRP A 436 -18.43 -11.76 -14.71
CA TRP A 436 -19.77 -11.83 -15.30
C TRP A 436 -19.85 -11.17 -16.67
N ALA A 437 -19.20 -10.03 -16.87
CA ALA A 437 -19.17 -9.34 -18.16
C ALA A 437 -18.49 -10.21 -19.23
N MET A 438 -17.34 -10.81 -18.92
CA MET A 438 -16.64 -11.69 -19.85
C MET A 438 -17.45 -12.95 -20.17
N ALA A 439 -18.08 -13.58 -19.16
CA ALA A 439 -18.95 -14.73 -19.36
C ALA A 439 -20.16 -14.40 -20.25
N LEU A 440 -20.79 -13.24 -20.04
CA LEU A 440 -21.87 -12.74 -20.87
C LEU A 440 -21.42 -12.50 -22.32
N LEU A 441 -20.28 -11.85 -22.52
CA LEU A 441 -19.76 -11.57 -23.85
C LEU A 441 -19.39 -12.85 -24.61
N LEU A 442 -18.79 -13.84 -23.93
CA LEU A 442 -18.47 -15.15 -24.52
C LEU A 442 -19.73 -15.92 -24.95
N ASN A 443 -20.81 -15.84 -24.16
CA ASN A 443 -22.10 -16.42 -24.55
C ASN A 443 -22.85 -15.59 -25.60
N HIS A 444 -22.42 -14.36 -25.89
CA HIS A 444 -23.04 -13.47 -26.89
C HIS A 444 -22.00 -12.92 -27.88
N PRO A 445 -21.46 -13.76 -28.80
CA PRO A 445 -20.39 -13.36 -29.72
C PRO A 445 -20.72 -12.13 -30.58
N LYS A 446 -22.00 -11.92 -30.93
CA LYS A 446 -22.44 -10.73 -31.68
C LYS A 446 -22.23 -9.44 -30.88
N VAL A 447 -22.43 -9.47 -29.57
CA VAL A 447 -22.19 -8.33 -28.67
C VAL A 447 -20.68 -8.11 -28.51
N MET A 448 -19.92 -9.20 -28.31
CA MET A 448 -18.45 -9.16 -28.25
C MET A 448 -17.85 -8.48 -29.50
N LEU A 449 -18.31 -8.86 -30.69
CA LEU A 449 -17.84 -8.26 -31.95
C LEU A 449 -18.17 -6.77 -32.04
N LYS A 450 -19.36 -6.35 -31.58
CA LYS A 450 -19.76 -4.93 -31.61
C LYS A 450 -18.91 -4.07 -30.67
N VAL A 451 -18.70 -4.51 -29.43
CA VAL A 451 -17.88 -3.74 -28.47
C VAL A 451 -16.41 -3.69 -28.89
N LYS A 452 -15.90 -4.78 -29.47
CA LYS A 452 -14.57 -4.84 -30.05
C LYS A 452 -14.41 -3.84 -31.21
N ALA A 453 -15.39 -3.79 -32.12
CA ALA A 453 -15.39 -2.84 -33.23
C ALA A 453 -15.43 -1.37 -32.74
N GLU A 454 -16.24 -1.08 -31.71
CA GLU A 454 -16.29 0.26 -31.10
C GLU A 454 -14.93 0.68 -30.54
N ILE A 455 -14.23 -0.23 -29.83
CA ILE A 455 -12.89 0.01 -29.28
C ILE A 455 -11.87 0.23 -30.40
N ASP A 456 -11.89 -0.61 -31.43
CA ASP A 456 -10.96 -0.51 -32.55
C ASP A 456 -11.15 0.80 -33.33
N GLU A 457 -12.38 1.26 -33.48
CA GLU A 457 -12.72 2.52 -34.15
C GLU A 457 -12.22 3.75 -33.38
N HIS A 458 -12.43 3.80 -32.07
CA HIS A 458 -12.20 5.01 -31.27
C HIS A 458 -10.81 5.07 -30.59
N VAL A 459 -10.24 3.92 -30.27
CA VAL A 459 -8.92 3.79 -29.61
C VAL A 459 -7.84 3.37 -30.60
N GLY A 460 -8.18 2.46 -31.50
CA GLY A 460 -7.25 1.87 -32.47
C GLY A 460 -6.27 0.87 -31.86
N HIS A 461 -5.23 0.56 -32.63
CA HIS A 461 -4.26 -0.52 -32.33
C HIS A 461 -2.89 -0.02 -31.83
N GLY A 462 -2.65 1.29 -31.86
CA GLY A 462 -1.34 1.88 -31.56
C GLY A 462 -1.06 2.14 -30.08
N ARG A 463 -2.05 1.98 -29.20
CA ARG A 463 -1.95 2.19 -27.74
C ARG A 463 -3.06 1.47 -26.99
N LEU A 464 -2.86 1.26 -25.69
CA LEU A 464 -3.93 0.78 -24.81
C LEU A 464 -4.98 1.88 -24.59
N LEU A 465 -6.21 1.41 -24.37
CA LEU A 465 -7.34 2.20 -23.90
C LEU A 465 -6.99 2.88 -22.56
N ASN A 466 -7.33 4.17 -22.44
CA ASN A 466 -7.12 4.95 -21.22
C ASN A 466 -8.42 5.63 -20.74
N GLU A 467 -8.35 6.29 -19.59
CA GLU A 467 -9.50 6.94 -18.93
C GLU A 467 -10.23 7.97 -19.80
N SER A 468 -9.52 8.70 -20.66
CA SER A 468 -10.14 9.70 -21.54
C SER A 468 -10.93 9.09 -22.71
N ASP A 469 -10.70 7.82 -23.02
CA ASP A 469 -11.38 7.12 -24.12
C ASP A 469 -12.74 6.57 -23.71
N THR A 470 -13.00 6.33 -22.42
CA THR A 470 -14.25 5.70 -21.96
C THR A 470 -15.49 6.51 -22.35
N ALA A 471 -15.38 7.84 -22.40
CA ALA A 471 -16.45 8.73 -22.86
C ALA A 471 -16.82 8.54 -24.35
N LYS A 472 -15.94 7.92 -25.15
CA LYS A 472 -16.15 7.61 -26.58
C LYS A 472 -16.61 6.18 -26.82
N LEU A 473 -16.79 5.38 -25.76
CA LEU A 473 -17.16 3.97 -25.83
C LEU A 473 -18.54 3.72 -25.18
N PRO A 474 -19.61 4.35 -25.69
CA PRO A 474 -20.93 4.24 -25.09
C PRO A 474 -21.50 2.81 -25.09
N TYR A 475 -21.17 1.98 -26.09
CA TYR A 475 -21.64 0.59 -26.15
C TYR A 475 -20.91 -0.30 -25.12
N LEU A 476 -19.61 -0.10 -24.89
CA LEU A 476 -18.92 -0.71 -23.75
C LEU A 476 -19.60 -0.33 -22.42
N GLY A 477 -19.99 0.93 -22.26
CA GLY A 477 -20.79 1.39 -21.13
C GLY A 477 -22.11 0.61 -21.01
N CYS A 478 -22.85 0.46 -22.11
CA CYS A 478 -24.10 -0.30 -22.15
C CYS A 478 -23.93 -1.77 -21.76
N VAL A 479 -22.84 -2.42 -22.20
CA VAL A 479 -22.47 -3.80 -21.82
C VAL A 479 -22.32 -3.89 -20.30
N ILE A 480 -21.57 -2.98 -19.70
CA ILE A 480 -21.33 -2.95 -18.25
C ILE A 480 -22.63 -2.71 -17.47
N THR A 481 -23.45 -1.75 -17.93
CA THR A 481 -24.74 -1.43 -17.31
C THR A 481 -25.68 -2.64 -17.32
N GLU A 482 -25.78 -3.35 -18.44
CA GLU A 482 -26.58 -4.57 -18.59
C GLU A 482 -26.01 -5.75 -17.79
N THR A 483 -24.69 -5.89 -17.72
CA THR A 483 -24.04 -6.87 -16.83
C THR A 483 -24.43 -6.61 -15.37
N LEU A 484 -24.37 -5.36 -14.90
CA LEU A 484 -24.75 -5.00 -13.53
C LEU A 484 -26.25 -5.15 -13.26
N ARG A 485 -27.11 -5.06 -14.28
CA ARG A 485 -28.55 -5.33 -14.17
C ARG A 485 -28.81 -6.81 -13.97
N LEU A 486 -28.21 -7.66 -14.80
CA LEU A 486 -28.39 -9.10 -14.72
C LEU A 486 -27.63 -9.68 -13.52
N TYR A 487 -26.38 -9.30 -13.29
CA TYR A 487 -25.55 -9.89 -12.24
C TYR A 487 -25.00 -8.81 -11.31
N PRO A 488 -25.86 -8.13 -10.54
CA PRO A 488 -25.42 -7.15 -9.57
C PRO A 488 -24.58 -7.85 -8.49
N PRO A 489 -23.35 -7.38 -8.19
CA PRO A 489 -22.53 -7.98 -7.14
C PRO A 489 -23.23 -8.04 -5.77
N ALA A 490 -24.12 -7.08 -5.48
CA ALA A 490 -25.00 -7.06 -4.32
C ALA A 490 -26.47 -7.23 -4.75
N PRO A 491 -26.99 -8.47 -4.89
CA PRO A 491 -28.35 -8.73 -5.36
C PRO A 491 -29.41 -8.29 -4.33
N LEU A 492 -29.06 -8.33 -3.05
CA LEU A 492 -29.77 -7.67 -1.96
C LEU A 492 -28.92 -6.48 -1.50
N LEU A 493 -29.46 -5.27 -1.56
CA LEU A 493 -28.74 -4.08 -1.11
C LEU A 493 -28.54 -4.11 0.41
N LEU A 494 -27.57 -3.33 0.89
CA LEU A 494 -27.21 -3.29 2.30
C LEU A 494 -28.44 -2.99 3.20
N PRO A 495 -28.64 -3.74 4.30
CA PRO A 495 -29.78 -3.53 5.18
C PRO A 495 -29.80 -2.14 5.81
N HIS A 496 -30.99 -1.56 5.91
CA HIS A 496 -31.26 -0.33 6.65
C HIS A 496 -32.15 -0.63 7.86
N LEU A 497 -32.00 0.14 8.94
CA LEU A 497 -32.86 0.04 10.12
C LEU A 497 -33.72 1.30 10.22
N SER A 498 -35.03 1.14 10.43
CA SER A 498 -35.91 2.29 10.62
C SER A 498 -35.58 3.01 11.94
N SER A 499 -35.28 4.31 11.87
CA SER A 499 -34.95 5.12 13.05
C SER A 499 -36.17 5.50 13.88
N GLU A 500 -37.35 5.54 13.25
CA GLU A 500 -38.65 5.85 13.86
C GLU A 500 -39.76 5.07 13.14
N ALA A 501 -40.97 5.05 13.70
CA ALA A 501 -42.10 4.44 13.00
C ALA A 501 -42.51 5.31 11.82
N CYS A 502 -42.73 4.70 10.65
CA CYS A 502 -43.12 5.41 9.44
C CYS A 502 -44.05 4.57 8.55
N THR A 503 -44.63 5.17 7.52
CA THR A 503 -45.39 4.47 6.49
C THR A 503 -44.66 4.51 5.16
N ALA A 504 -44.56 3.37 4.47
CA ALA A 504 -44.00 3.31 3.11
C ALA A 504 -44.79 2.31 2.25
N GLY A 505 -45.16 2.73 1.04
CA GLY A 505 -45.91 1.88 0.11
C GLY A 505 -47.28 1.41 0.62
N GLY A 506 -47.88 2.13 1.58
CA GLY A 506 -49.13 1.74 2.24
C GLY A 506 -48.95 0.77 3.42
N PHE A 507 -47.72 0.45 3.81
CA PHE A 507 -47.41 -0.40 4.96
C PHE A 507 -46.91 0.44 6.14
N ASP A 508 -47.36 0.09 7.35
CA ASP A 508 -46.80 0.62 8.60
C ASP A 508 -45.50 -0.11 8.94
N ILE A 509 -44.41 0.67 9.10
CA ILE A 509 -43.07 0.20 9.42
C ILE A 509 -42.72 0.68 10.83
N PRO A 510 -42.72 -0.22 11.83
CA PRO A 510 -42.30 0.12 13.18
C PRO A 510 -40.84 0.61 13.26
N GLN A 511 -40.53 1.35 14.32
CA GLN A 511 -39.15 1.67 14.65
C GLN A 511 -38.34 0.39 14.86
N GLY A 512 -37.10 0.36 14.36
CA GLY A 512 -36.22 -0.80 14.47
C GLY A 512 -36.46 -1.90 13.43
N THR A 513 -37.39 -1.72 12.49
CA THR A 513 -37.57 -2.68 11.38
C THR A 513 -36.40 -2.63 10.41
N MET A 514 -35.87 -3.81 10.07
CA MET A 514 -34.84 -3.97 9.04
C MET A 514 -35.47 -3.99 7.65
N LEU A 515 -34.98 -3.13 6.77
CA LEU A 515 -35.38 -3.01 5.37
C LEU A 515 -34.22 -3.47 4.48
N VAL A 516 -34.51 -4.40 3.57
CA VAL A 516 -33.55 -4.91 2.58
C VAL A 516 -34.17 -4.75 1.21
N VAL A 517 -33.47 -4.09 0.29
CA VAL A 517 -33.96 -3.87 -1.07
C VAL A 517 -33.47 -5.01 -1.97
N ASN A 518 -34.41 -5.71 -2.61
CA ASN A 518 -34.10 -6.80 -3.52
C ASN A 518 -33.87 -6.26 -4.95
N ALA A 519 -32.65 -5.77 -5.19
CA ALA A 519 -32.25 -5.25 -6.50
C ALA A 519 -32.36 -6.33 -7.59
N TRP A 520 -32.02 -7.59 -7.27
CA TRP A 520 -32.12 -8.72 -8.17
C TRP A 520 -33.51 -8.88 -8.79
N THR A 521 -34.56 -8.89 -7.96
CA THR A 521 -35.94 -9.01 -8.42
C THR A 521 -36.39 -7.76 -9.16
N MET A 522 -36.01 -6.56 -8.70
CA MET A 522 -36.37 -5.31 -9.39
C MET A 522 -35.76 -5.22 -10.79
N HIS A 523 -34.51 -5.65 -10.94
CA HIS A 523 -33.78 -5.62 -12.22
C HIS A 523 -34.29 -6.66 -13.22
N ARG A 524 -35.14 -7.60 -12.77
CA ARG A 524 -35.76 -8.66 -13.58
C ARG A 524 -37.28 -8.63 -13.60
N ASP A 525 -37.89 -7.60 -13.02
CA ASP A 525 -39.35 -7.53 -12.97
C ASP A 525 -39.89 -7.38 -14.41
N PRO A 526 -40.66 -8.35 -14.95
CA PRO A 526 -41.22 -8.27 -16.30
C PRO A 526 -42.20 -7.11 -16.48
N LYS A 527 -42.67 -6.48 -15.38
CA LYS A 527 -43.48 -5.25 -15.44
C LYS A 527 -42.63 -4.00 -15.71
N LEU A 528 -41.33 -4.05 -15.41
CA LEU A 528 -40.39 -2.93 -15.54
C LEU A 528 -39.42 -3.12 -16.71
N TRP A 529 -39.13 -4.36 -17.09
CA TRP A 529 -38.15 -4.73 -18.10
C TRP A 529 -38.75 -5.64 -19.15
N GLU A 530 -38.68 -5.23 -20.42
CA GLU A 530 -38.94 -6.11 -21.57
C GLU A 530 -37.78 -7.11 -21.72
N GLU A 531 -38.12 -8.39 -21.90
CA GLU A 531 -37.16 -9.50 -21.97
C GLU A 531 -36.17 -9.44 -20.79
N PRO A 532 -36.66 -9.60 -19.53
CA PRO A 532 -35.91 -9.27 -18.33
C PRO A 532 -34.68 -10.16 -18.11
N ASP A 533 -34.71 -11.40 -18.57
CA ASP A 533 -33.59 -12.34 -18.37
C ASP A 533 -32.60 -12.35 -19.56
N GLU A 534 -32.93 -11.66 -20.65
CA GLU A 534 -32.07 -11.59 -21.85
C GLU A 534 -30.98 -10.52 -21.69
N PHE A 535 -29.76 -10.85 -22.13
CA PHE A 535 -28.63 -9.92 -22.18
C PHE A 535 -28.72 -9.05 -23.43
N LYS A 536 -29.20 -7.82 -23.27
CA LYS A 536 -29.46 -6.88 -24.37
C LYS A 536 -28.90 -5.49 -24.05
N PRO A 537 -27.57 -5.28 -24.20
CA PRO A 537 -26.93 -3.98 -23.96
C PRO A 537 -27.59 -2.82 -24.71
N GLU A 538 -28.18 -3.08 -25.88
CA GLU A 538 -28.87 -2.10 -26.71
C GLU A 538 -29.98 -1.34 -25.96
N ARG A 539 -30.52 -1.89 -24.88
CA ARG A 539 -31.55 -1.21 -24.06
C ARG A 539 -31.05 0.07 -23.39
N PHE A 540 -29.73 0.22 -23.22
CA PHE A 540 -29.11 1.38 -22.60
C PHE A 540 -28.54 2.39 -23.60
N LEU A 541 -28.62 2.11 -24.90
CA LEU A 541 -28.16 3.04 -25.95
C LEU A 541 -28.92 4.36 -25.88
N GLY A 542 -28.17 5.48 -25.97
CA GLY A 542 -28.74 6.84 -25.89
C GLY A 542 -29.05 7.33 -24.47
N GLY A 543 -28.60 6.62 -23.42
CA GLY A 543 -28.74 7.05 -22.03
C GLY A 543 -30.15 6.91 -21.44
N SER A 544 -30.99 6.10 -22.08
CA SER A 544 -32.40 5.85 -21.72
C SER A 544 -32.58 5.11 -20.39
N GLY A 545 -31.65 4.23 -20.01
CA GLY A 545 -31.84 3.35 -18.85
C GLY A 545 -31.47 3.92 -17.48
N GLU A 546 -30.68 5.00 -17.39
CA GLU A 546 -30.37 5.67 -16.11
C GLU A 546 -31.43 6.73 -15.73
N ARG A 547 -32.22 7.20 -16.70
CA ARG A 547 -33.16 8.34 -16.53
C ARG A 547 -34.60 7.94 -16.20
N GLU A 548 -34.93 6.65 -16.27
CA GLU A 548 -36.30 6.16 -16.07
C GLU A 548 -36.51 5.50 -14.68
N GLY A 549 -36.51 6.33 -13.63
CA GLY A 549 -36.97 5.93 -12.28
C GLY A 549 -36.07 4.93 -11.53
N PHE A 550 -36.58 4.39 -10.42
CA PHE A 550 -35.84 3.49 -9.52
C PHE A 550 -35.78 2.02 -10.00
N LYS A 551 -35.99 1.74 -11.30
CA LYS A 551 -35.96 0.35 -11.84
C LYS A 551 -34.55 -0.23 -11.98
N TYR A 552 -33.53 0.63 -12.04
CA TYR A 552 -32.11 0.27 -12.10
C TYR A 552 -31.36 0.92 -10.93
N ILE A 553 -30.79 0.12 -10.03
CA ILE A 553 -30.17 0.55 -8.77
C ILE A 553 -28.97 -0.32 -8.34
N PRO A 554 -28.01 -0.62 -9.23
CA PRO A 554 -26.87 -1.50 -8.91
C PRO A 554 -25.98 -0.96 -7.79
N PHE A 555 -26.00 0.36 -7.58
CA PHE A 555 -25.24 1.07 -6.56
C PHE A 555 -26.13 1.63 -5.43
N GLY A 556 -27.41 1.25 -5.39
CA GLY A 556 -28.40 1.91 -4.55
C GLY A 556 -28.72 3.34 -5.01
N THR A 557 -29.36 4.12 -4.13
CA THR A 557 -29.79 5.49 -4.46
C THR A 557 -29.83 6.39 -3.22
N GLY A 558 -30.01 7.70 -3.43
CA GLY A 558 -30.13 8.71 -2.38
C GLY A 558 -28.86 8.90 -1.54
N ARG A 559 -29.02 9.29 -0.27
CA ARG A 559 -27.91 9.63 0.65
C ARG A 559 -26.97 8.45 0.98
N ARG A 560 -27.35 7.23 0.60
CA ARG A 560 -26.58 5.99 0.83
C ARG A 560 -26.20 5.29 -0.47
N VAL A 561 -26.25 6.01 -1.59
CA VAL A 561 -25.69 5.54 -2.87
C VAL A 561 -24.21 5.17 -2.68
N CYS A 562 -23.77 4.12 -3.36
CA CYS A 562 -22.42 3.61 -3.25
C CYS A 562 -21.39 4.73 -3.49
N PRO A 563 -20.53 5.04 -2.51
CA PRO A 563 -19.52 6.09 -2.67
C PRO A 563 -18.45 5.72 -3.70
N GLY A 564 -18.30 4.42 -4.01
CA GLY A 564 -17.34 3.91 -4.99
C GLY A 564 -17.88 3.77 -6.42
N ALA A 565 -19.13 4.16 -6.70
CA ALA A 565 -19.77 3.89 -7.99
C ALA A 565 -18.97 4.43 -9.19
N GLY A 566 -18.53 5.69 -9.12
CA GLY A 566 -17.75 6.31 -10.21
C GLY A 566 -16.42 5.61 -10.45
N MET A 567 -15.68 5.30 -9.39
CA MET A 567 -14.39 4.59 -9.49
C MET A 567 -14.58 3.15 -9.99
N GLY A 568 -15.57 2.43 -9.47
CA GLY A 568 -15.86 1.05 -9.88
C GLY A 568 -16.20 0.95 -11.36
N LEU A 569 -17.12 1.79 -11.85
CA LEU A 569 -17.47 1.83 -13.27
C LEU A 569 -16.26 2.16 -14.15
N GLN A 570 -15.40 3.09 -13.70
CA GLN A 570 -14.20 3.46 -14.44
C GLN A 570 -13.20 2.30 -14.52
N ILE A 571 -12.92 1.61 -13.41
CA ILE A 571 -12.01 0.46 -13.39
C ILE A 571 -12.56 -0.68 -14.24
N VAL A 572 -13.84 -1.02 -14.11
CA VAL A 572 -14.47 -2.07 -14.93
C VAL A 572 -14.37 -1.71 -16.41
N SER A 573 -14.64 -0.45 -16.78
CA SER A 573 -14.55 0.00 -18.18
C SER A 573 -13.15 -0.15 -18.75
N LEU A 574 -12.13 0.29 -18.02
CA LEU A 574 -10.73 0.19 -18.45
C LEU A 574 -10.28 -1.27 -18.56
N ALA A 575 -10.55 -2.07 -17.53
CA ALA A 575 -10.09 -3.46 -17.48
C ALA A 575 -10.82 -4.33 -18.52
N LEU A 576 -12.15 -4.23 -18.62
CA LEU A 576 -12.93 -4.98 -19.60
C LEU A 576 -12.55 -4.55 -21.02
N GLY A 577 -12.47 -3.24 -21.25
CA GLY A 577 -12.05 -2.69 -22.54
C GLY A 577 -10.67 -3.17 -22.96
N ALA A 578 -9.69 -3.16 -22.05
CA ALA A 578 -8.34 -3.67 -22.33
C ALA A 578 -8.31 -5.19 -22.60
N LEU A 579 -9.09 -5.99 -21.85
CA LEU A 579 -9.18 -7.44 -22.10
C LEU A 579 -9.72 -7.74 -23.51
N ILE A 580 -10.74 -7.00 -23.96
CA ILE A 580 -11.31 -7.11 -25.31
C ILE A 580 -10.34 -6.56 -26.37
N GLN A 581 -9.65 -5.46 -26.06
CA GLN A 581 -8.71 -4.83 -26.98
C GLN A 581 -7.50 -5.72 -27.26
N CYS A 582 -6.99 -6.43 -26.24
CA CYS A 582 -5.72 -7.15 -26.31
C CYS A 582 -5.83 -8.59 -26.81
N PHE A 583 -6.97 -9.26 -26.56
CA PHE A 583 -7.06 -10.71 -26.76
C PHE A 583 -8.29 -11.12 -27.58
N GLU A 584 -8.10 -12.15 -28.41
CA GLU A 584 -9.21 -12.99 -28.88
C GLU A 584 -9.56 -13.97 -27.77
N TRP A 585 -10.86 -14.12 -27.49
CA TRP A 585 -11.38 -14.94 -26.42
C TRP A 585 -12.28 -16.04 -26.98
N ASP A 586 -12.01 -17.28 -26.57
CA ASP A 586 -12.78 -18.46 -26.94
C ASP A 586 -13.16 -19.25 -25.68
N THR A 587 -14.34 -19.88 -25.71
CA THR A 587 -14.78 -20.77 -24.64
C THR A 587 -14.08 -22.12 -24.72
N ILE A 588 -13.72 -22.70 -23.57
CA ILE A 588 -13.10 -24.04 -23.50
C ILE A 588 -14.15 -25.17 -23.73
N GLY A 589 -15.43 -24.81 -23.76
CA GLY A 589 -16.58 -25.67 -24.12
C GLY A 589 -17.59 -24.98 -25.04
N ALA A 590 -18.79 -25.55 -25.20
CA ALA A 590 -19.80 -25.03 -26.14
C ALA A 590 -20.53 -23.76 -25.65
N VAL A 591 -20.78 -23.65 -24.35
CA VAL A 591 -21.48 -22.52 -23.71
C VAL A 591 -20.91 -22.35 -22.30
N GLU A 592 -20.67 -21.11 -21.89
CA GLU A 592 -20.18 -20.78 -20.56
C GLU A 592 -21.28 -20.93 -19.49
N ASP A 593 -20.94 -21.53 -18.35
CA ASP A 593 -21.87 -21.81 -17.25
C ASP A 593 -22.28 -20.53 -16.52
N MET A 594 -23.56 -20.15 -16.62
CA MET A 594 -24.09 -18.93 -15.99
C MET A 594 -24.73 -19.19 -14.61
N SER A 595 -24.46 -20.34 -13.99
CA SER A 595 -24.97 -20.67 -12.65
C SER A 595 -24.35 -19.80 -11.55
N GLN A 596 -25.14 -19.53 -10.52
CA GLN A 596 -24.79 -18.63 -9.42
C GLN A 596 -24.34 -19.42 -8.20
N GLY A 597 -23.29 -18.94 -7.54
CA GLY A 597 -22.82 -19.46 -6.26
C GLY A 597 -23.64 -18.95 -5.09
N SER A 598 -23.51 -19.59 -3.94
CA SER A 598 -24.14 -19.17 -2.68
C SER A 598 -23.27 -18.17 -1.93
N GLY A 599 -23.79 -17.00 -1.57
CA GLY A 599 -23.05 -16.00 -0.82
C GLY A 599 -23.82 -14.69 -0.58
N ILE A 600 -23.22 -13.76 0.15
CA ILE A 600 -23.75 -12.39 0.33
C ILE A 600 -23.61 -11.60 -0.99
N THR A 601 -22.53 -11.87 -1.73
CA THR A 601 -22.26 -11.35 -3.06
C THR A 601 -22.59 -12.41 -4.12
N LEU A 602 -22.98 -11.95 -5.31
CA LEU A 602 -23.41 -12.83 -6.39
C LEU A 602 -22.23 -13.32 -7.25
N PHE A 603 -21.55 -14.37 -6.82
CA PHE A 603 -20.50 -15.02 -7.61
C PHE A 603 -21.04 -16.03 -8.60
N LYS A 604 -20.25 -16.37 -9.62
CA LYS A 604 -20.49 -17.59 -10.40
C LYS A 604 -20.29 -18.83 -9.53
N ALA A 605 -21.06 -19.89 -9.78
CA ALA A 605 -20.90 -21.17 -9.07
C ALA A 605 -19.59 -21.87 -9.45
N LYS A 606 -19.16 -21.68 -10.70
CA LYS A 606 -17.86 -22.12 -11.23
C LYS A 606 -17.12 -20.91 -11.78
N PRO A 607 -15.83 -20.73 -11.47
CA PRO A 607 -15.03 -19.66 -12.06
C PRO A 607 -15.05 -19.72 -13.60
N LEU A 608 -14.94 -18.57 -14.25
CA LEU A 608 -14.84 -18.49 -15.71
C LEU A 608 -13.54 -19.15 -16.21
N GLU A 609 -13.68 -20.13 -17.11
CA GLU A 609 -12.55 -20.78 -17.79
C GLU A 609 -12.62 -20.49 -19.30
N ALA A 610 -11.75 -19.61 -19.78
CA ALA A 610 -11.69 -19.21 -21.18
C ALA A 610 -10.25 -19.27 -21.72
N SER A 611 -10.10 -19.61 -22.99
CA SER A 611 -8.82 -19.49 -23.69
C SER A 611 -8.71 -18.09 -24.29
N CYS A 612 -7.52 -17.49 -24.17
CA CYS A 612 -7.22 -16.21 -24.79
C CYS A 612 -5.96 -16.31 -25.67
N SER A 613 -5.97 -15.60 -26.79
CA SER A 613 -4.79 -15.44 -27.64
C SER A 613 -4.58 -13.96 -27.98
N PRO A 614 -3.33 -13.44 -28.01
CA PRO A 614 -3.09 -12.05 -28.36
C PRO A 614 -3.64 -11.73 -29.76
N ARG A 615 -4.36 -10.61 -29.89
CA ARG A 615 -4.84 -10.14 -31.18
C ARG A 615 -3.66 -9.76 -32.07
N ARG A 616 -3.66 -10.22 -33.33
CA ARG A 616 -2.55 -10.02 -34.28
C ARG A 616 -2.11 -8.55 -34.39
N ASP A 617 -3.08 -7.64 -34.48
CA ASP A 617 -2.83 -6.21 -34.63
C ASP A 617 -2.23 -5.56 -33.37
N LEU A 618 -2.36 -6.22 -32.20
CA LEU A 618 -1.81 -5.78 -30.93
C LEU A 618 -0.54 -6.52 -30.52
N ILE A 619 -0.08 -7.53 -31.26
CA ILE A 619 1.13 -8.29 -30.89
C ILE A 619 2.34 -7.36 -30.74
N ALA A 620 2.51 -6.39 -31.64
CA ALA A 620 3.59 -5.42 -31.57
C ALA A 620 3.49 -4.57 -30.28
N LEU A 621 2.30 -4.04 -29.97
CA LEU A 621 2.05 -3.27 -28.75
C LEU A 621 2.31 -4.11 -27.49
N LEU A 622 1.75 -5.32 -27.45
CA LEU A 622 1.87 -6.26 -26.31
C LEU A 622 3.30 -6.78 -26.13
N SER A 623 4.13 -6.77 -27.18
CA SER A 623 5.55 -7.12 -27.07
C SER A 623 6.42 -6.01 -26.47
N HIS A 624 5.91 -4.78 -26.42
CA HIS A 624 6.56 -3.61 -25.83
C HIS A 624 6.12 -3.31 -24.39
N LEU A 625 5.02 -3.93 -23.92
CA LEU A 625 4.50 -3.90 -22.55
C LEU A 625 5.11 -5.04 -21.73
#